data_AF-A0A381CD42-F1
#
_entry.id   AF-A0A381CD42-F1
#
_cell.length_a   1.000
_cell.length_b   1.000
_cell.length_c   1.000
_cell.angle_alpha   90.00
_cell.angle_beta   90.00
_cell.angle_gamma   90.00
#
_symmetry.space_group_name_H-M   'P 1'
#
loop_
_entity.id
_entity.type
_entity.pdbx_description
1 polymer ?
#
loop_
_entity_poly.entity_id
_entity_poly.type
_entity_poly.pdbx_seq_one_letter_code
_entity_poly.pdbx_strand_id
1 'polypeptide(L)'
;MSNYCRMRVAGGTWFFTVNLHDRQSDLLTRNIVELRQSIRKVKQRHPFEINAWIILPDHMHCVWTLPANDSNYSQRWRAIKKTFTKSLSGNTTVWQKRFWEHCIRDERDYQAHVDYVYINPVKHGLVKIVGEWPYSSFHRDVRNGLYPADWAGKVEAFQAGERKAGG
;
A
#
# COMPACT_ATOMS: atom_id res chain seq x y z
N MET A 1 -8.04 -21.31 10.51
CA MET A 1 -7.17 -20.33 11.20
C MET A 1 -5.88 -20.19 10.41
N SER A 2 -5.41 -18.98 10.09
CA SER A 2 -4.15 -18.81 9.34
C SER A 2 -2.97 -18.98 10.31
N ASN A 3 -2.12 -19.99 10.09
CA ASN A 3 -0.86 -20.23 10.85
C ASN A 3 0.28 -19.26 10.46
N TYR A 4 -0.07 -18.05 10.00
CA TYR A 4 0.90 -17.07 9.55
C TYR A 4 1.58 -16.39 10.74
N CYS A 5 2.89 -16.59 10.88
CA CYS A 5 3.75 -15.89 11.83
C CYS A 5 4.36 -14.65 11.15
N ARG A 6 4.24 -13.49 11.81
CA ARG A 6 4.83 -12.25 11.31
C ARG A 6 6.35 -12.31 11.39
N MET A 7 7.01 -12.24 10.25
CA MET A 7 8.46 -12.08 10.22
C MET A 7 8.81 -10.65 10.68
N ARG A 8 9.85 -10.51 11.51
CA ARG A 8 10.30 -9.23 12.06
C ARG A 8 11.78 -9.09 11.80
N VAL A 9 12.13 -8.15 10.94
CA VAL A 9 13.51 -7.81 10.59
C VAL A 9 13.68 -6.33 10.86
N ALA A 10 14.62 -5.98 11.74
CA ALA A 10 14.93 -4.58 12.05
C ALA A 10 15.55 -3.92 10.81
N GLY A 11 15.10 -2.71 10.45
CA GLY A 11 15.51 -2.06 9.21
C GLY A 11 14.95 -2.70 7.93
N GLY A 12 14.10 -3.72 8.05
CA GLY A 12 13.63 -4.49 6.90
C GLY A 12 12.75 -3.69 5.95
N THR A 13 12.78 -4.09 4.67
CA THR A 13 11.90 -3.60 3.61
C THR A 13 10.75 -4.58 3.39
N TRP A 14 9.53 -4.07 3.29
CA TRP A 14 8.31 -4.87 3.26
C TRP A 14 7.35 -4.36 2.21
N PHE A 15 6.74 -5.28 1.46
CA PHE A 15 5.53 -5.00 0.69
C PHE A 15 4.30 -5.34 1.54
N PHE A 16 3.24 -4.54 1.39
CA PHE A 16 1.97 -4.73 2.08
C PHE A 16 0.79 -4.60 1.14
N THR A 17 -0.26 -5.34 1.49
CA THR A 17 -1.61 -5.15 0.93
C THR A 17 -2.61 -4.93 2.04
N VAL A 18 -3.36 -3.83 1.92
CA VAL A 18 -4.36 -3.43 2.90
C VAL A 18 -5.68 -3.18 2.20
N ASN A 19 -6.66 -4.02 2.51
CA ASN A 19 -8.00 -3.93 1.93
C ASN A 19 -9.00 -3.31 2.92
N LEU A 20 -9.99 -2.62 2.37
CA LEU A 20 -11.25 -2.35 3.03
C LEU A 20 -12.02 -3.67 3.25
N HIS A 21 -13.00 -3.60 4.16
CA HIS A 21 -13.92 -4.71 4.40
C HIS A 21 -14.87 -4.90 3.20
N ASP A 22 -15.44 -3.79 2.72
CA ASP A 22 -16.29 -3.74 1.53
C ASP A 22 -15.44 -3.48 0.28
N ARG A 23 -15.55 -4.38 -0.69
CA ARG A 23 -14.80 -4.36 -1.95
C ARG A 23 -15.42 -3.48 -3.04
N GLN A 24 -16.70 -3.14 -2.90
CA GLN A 24 -17.39 -2.24 -3.82
C GLN A 24 -17.27 -0.78 -3.38
N SER A 25 -16.58 -0.55 -2.26
CA SER A 25 -16.38 0.78 -1.70
C SER A 25 -15.30 1.55 -2.46
N ASP A 26 -15.50 2.85 -2.61
CA ASP A 26 -14.48 3.80 -3.05
C ASP A 26 -13.99 4.69 -1.90
N LEU A 27 -14.21 4.26 -0.65
CA LEU A 27 -13.98 5.06 0.55
C LEU A 27 -12.56 5.60 0.66
N LEU A 28 -11.53 4.86 0.21
CA LEU A 28 -10.14 5.33 0.28
C LEU A 28 -9.89 6.52 -0.66
N THR A 29 -10.40 6.44 -1.90
CA THR A 29 -10.25 7.53 -2.89
C THR A 29 -11.18 8.69 -2.59
N ARG A 30 -12.40 8.41 -2.11
CA ARG A 30 -13.37 9.43 -1.71
C ARG A 30 -12.89 10.28 -0.53
N ASN A 31 -12.11 9.69 0.39
CA ASN A 31 -11.55 10.34 1.58
C ASN A 31 -10.01 10.39 1.51
N ILE A 32 -9.47 10.67 0.32
CA ILE A 32 -8.02 10.65 0.08
C ILE A 32 -7.26 11.67 0.94
N VAL A 33 -7.90 12.80 1.26
CA VAL A 33 -7.30 13.86 2.08
C VAL A 33 -7.10 13.36 3.51
N GLU A 34 -8.13 12.78 4.10
CA GLU A 34 -8.16 12.21 5.44
C GLU A 34 -7.17 11.05 5.56
N LEU A 35 -7.10 10.19 4.53
CA LEU A 35 -6.14 9.09 4.46
C LEU A 35 -4.71 9.62 4.44
N ARG A 36 -4.40 10.58 3.57
CA ARG A 36 -3.06 11.19 3.47
C ARG A 36 -2.67 11.90 4.78
N GLN A 37 -3.59 12.61 5.42
CA GLN A 37 -3.35 13.24 6.72
C GLN A 37 -3.08 12.19 7.82
N SER A 38 -3.84 11.09 7.83
CA SER A 38 -3.65 9.97 8.75
C SER A 38 -2.26 9.35 8.60
N ILE A 39 -1.84 9.08 7.35
CA ILE A 39 -0.51 8.55 7.05
C ILE A 39 0.58 9.52 7.51
N ARG A 40 0.46 10.82 7.19
CA ARG A 40 1.44 11.84 7.62
C ARG A 40 1.57 11.91 9.14
N LYS A 41 0.46 11.94 9.88
CA LYS A 41 0.44 12.00 11.34
C LYS A 41 1.11 10.77 11.98
N VAL A 42 0.91 9.59 11.41
CA VAL A 42 1.58 8.38 11.91
C VAL A 42 3.07 8.39 11.55
N LYS A 43 3.42 8.74 10.30
CA LYS A 43 4.82 8.81 9.86
C LYS A 43 5.66 9.78 10.70
N GLN A 44 5.08 10.89 11.16
CA GLN A 44 5.75 11.83 12.08
C GLN A 44 6.08 11.20 13.45
N ARG A 45 5.22 10.32 13.97
CA ARG A 45 5.39 9.69 15.30
C ARG A 45 6.17 8.39 15.26
N HIS A 46 6.04 7.65 14.16
CA HIS A 46 6.68 6.37 13.92
C HIS A 46 7.31 6.41 12.54
N PRO A 47 8.52 6.98 12.39
CA PRO A 47 9.16 7.18 11.09
C PRO A 47 9.30 5.88 10.30
N PHE A 48 9.07 5.95 9.00
CA PHE A 48 9.38 4.92 8.01
C PHE A 48 9.57 5.59 6.66
N GLU A 49 10.25 4.92 5.75
CA GLU A 49 10.39 5.32 4.37
C GLU A 49 9.26 4.74 3.54
N ILE A 50 8.72 5.54 2.62
CA ILE A 50 7.74 5.10 1.64
C ILE A 50 8.49 4.92 0.32
N ASN A 51 8.88 3.68 0.02
CA ASN A 51 9.54 3.36 -1.24
C ASN A 51 8.55 3.48 -2.38
N ALA A 52 7.37 2.86 -2.26
CA ALA A 52 6.28 2.96 -3.23
C ALA A 52 4.92 2.86 -2.54
N TRP A 53 3.89 3.50 -3.08
CA TRP A 53 2.51 3.37 -2.58
C TRP A 53 1.50 3.66 -3.70
N ILE A 54 0.48 2.80 -3.81
CA ILE A 54 -0.73 3.00 -4.60
C ILE A 54 -1.98 2.91 -3.73
N ILE A 55 -2.90 3.86 -3.89
CA ILE A 55 -4.21 3.84 -3.25
C ILE A 55 -5.25 3.62 -4.34
N LEU A 56 -5.95 2.50 -4.27
CA LEU A 56 -7.10 2.14 -5.09
C LEU A 56 -8.40 2.46 -4.31
N PRO A 57 -9.58 2.38 -4.93
CA PRO A 57 -10.85 2.70 -4.26
C PRO A 57 -11.09 1.90 -2.96
N ASP A 58 -10.85 0.59 -3.00
CA ASP A 58 -11.13 -0.34 -1.90
C ASP A 58 -9.88 -0.96 -1.24
N HIS A 59 -8.69 -0.74 -1.78
CA HIS A 59 -7.46 -1.30 -1.21
C HIS A 59 -6.23 -0.46 -1.56
N MET A 60 -5.08 -0.82 -1.00
CA MET A 60 -3.81 -0.19 -1.29
C MET A 60 -2.67 -1.18 -1.22
N HIS A 61 -1.65 -0.94 -2.04
CA HIS A 61 -0.37 -1.63 -1.98
C HIS A 61 0.74 -0.64 -1.68
N CYS A 62 1.75 -1.05 -0.94
CA CYS A 62 2.91 -0.20 -0.68
C CYS A 62 4.14 -1.00 -0.29
N VAL A 63 5.30 -0.39 -0.52
CA VAL A 63 6.61 -0.86 -0.08
C VAL A 63 7.18 0.14 0.93
N TRP A 64 7.52 -0.32 2.12
CA TRP A 64 8.13 0.51 3.18
C TRP A 64 9.48 -0.04 3.61
N THR A 65 10.38 0.85 4.03
CA THR A 65 11.59 0.49 4.77
C THR A 65 11.50 1.10 6.16
N LEU A 66 11.77 0.27 7.17
CA LEU A 66 11.77 0.71 8.56
C LEU A 66 13.15 1.25 8.96
N PRO A 67 13.23 2.09 10.02
CA PRO A 67 14.52 2.45 10.62
C PRO A 67 15.32 1.22 11.05
N ALA A 68 16.65 1.30 11.02
CA ALA A 68 17.57 0.18 11.27
C ALA A 68 17.26 -0.62 12.55
N ASN A 69 16.79 0.04 13.62
CA ASN A 69 16.50 -0.57 14.92
C ASN A 69 14.99 -0.81 15.16
N ASP A 70 14.17 -0.82 14.11
CA ASP A 70 12.72 -0.94 14.20
C ASP A 70 12.19 -2.03 13.24
N SER A 71 11.34 -2.91 13.77
CA SER A 71 10.68 -3.98 13.02
C SER A 71 9.14 -3.91 13.13
N ASN A 72 8.59 -2.80 13.67
CA ASN A 72 7.21 -2.68 14.11
C ASN A 72 6.33 -1.96 13.08
N TYR A 73 6.30 -2.49 11.85
CA TYR A 73 5.31 -2.09 10.83
C TYR A 73 3.86 -2.33 11.31
N SER A 74 3.66 -3.30 12.21
CA SER A 74 2.36 -3.65 12.78
C SER A 74 1.73 -2.51 13.58
N GLN A 75 2.52 -1.79 14.39
CA GLN A 75 2.06 -0.62 15.13
C GLN A 75 1.68 0.52 14.19
N ARG A 76 2.50 0.76 13.15
CA ARG A 76 2.24 1.80 12.13
C ARG A 76 0.92 1.55 11.41
N TRP A 77 0.70 0.32 10.94
CA TRP A 77 -0.58 -0.04 10.30
C TRP A 77 -1.77 0.10 11.23
N ARG A 78 -1.65 -0.35 12.49
CA ARG A 78 -2.71 -0.19 13.49
C ARG A 78 -3.04 1.28 13.71
N ALA A 79 -2.01 2.13 13.82
CA ALA A 79 -2.19 3.57 14.00
C ALA A 79 -2.84 4.22 12.77
N ILE A 80 -2.38 3.92 11.56
CA ILE A 80 -2.94 4.47 10.31
C ILE A 80 -4.41 4.11 10.18
N LYS A 81 -4.74 2.82 10.31
CA LYS A 81 -6.12 2.31 10.25
C LYS A 81 -7.00 3.00 11.30
N LYS A 82 -6.53 3.11 12.55
CA LYS A 82 -7.25 3.76 13.65
C LYS A 82 -7.45 5.25 13.40
N THR A 83 -6.43 5.97 12.95
CA THR A 83 -6.51 7.42 12.71
C THR A 83 -7.46 7.72 11.55
N PHE A 84 -7.39 6.97 10.46
CA PHE A 84 -8.31 7.12 9.33
C PHE A 84 -9.75 6.77 9.72
N THR A 85 -9.99 5.65 10.40
CA THR A 85 -11.36 5.30 10.82
C THR A 85 -11.95 6.37 11.75
N LYS A 86 -11.14 7.00 12.61
CA LYS A 86 -11.59 8.10 13.48
C LYS A 86 -11.89 9.40 12.76
N SER A 87 -11.29 9.65 11.59
CA SER A 87 -11.59 10.85 10.79
C SER A 87 -12.88 10.70 9.97
N LEU A 88 -13.44 9.49 9.88
CA LEU A 88 -14.70 9.24 9.19
C LEU A 88 -15.88 9.36 10.15
N SER A 89 -16.92 10.09 9.72
CA SER A 89 -18.20 10.14 10.43
C SER A 89 -18.97 8.83 10.22
N GLY A 90 -19.21 8.05 11.28
CA GLY A 90 -20.25 7.01 11.28
C GLY A 90 -19.91 5.60 10.81
N ASN A 91 -18.64 5.25 10.56
CA ASN A 91 -18.26 3.88 10.12
C ASN A 91 -17.45 3.11 11.17
N THR A 92 -17.99 1.97 11.63
CA THR A 92 -17.33 1.10 12.63
C THR A 92 -16.52 -0.04 12.00
N THR A 93 -16.88 -0.49 10.80
CA THR A 93 -16.21 -1.62 10.11
C THR A 93 -15.66 -1.21 8.76
N VAL A 94 -14.52 -0.51 8.77
CA VAL A 94 -13.88 0.01 7.55
C VAL A 94 -12.92 -1.02 6.92
N TRP A 95 -12.10 -1.66 7.74
CA TRP A 95 -10.94 -2.42 7.27
C TRP A 95 -11.17 -3.93 7.30
N GLN A 96 -10.60 -4.64 6.34
CA GLN A 96 -10.36 -6.09 6.51
C GLN A 96 -9.49 -6.31 7.75
N LYS A 97 -9.78 -7.37 8.51
CA LYS A 97 -8.94 -7.82 9.63
C LYS A 97 -7.53 -8.15 9.11
N ARG A 98 -6.51 -7.69 9.85
CA ARG A 98 -5.08 -7.81 9.49
C ARG A 98 -4.76 -7.12 8.16
N PHE A 99 -3.61 -7.41 7.60
CA PHE A 99 -3.09 -6.98 6.30
C PHE A 99 -2.20 -8.13 5.80
N TRP A 100 -1.90 -8.14 4.51
CA TRP A 100 -0.89 -9.05 3.96
C TRP A 100 0.46 -8.35 3.96
N GLU A 101 1.52 -9.11 4.23
CA GLU A 101 2.90 -8.62 4.21
C GLU A 101 3.86 -9.64 3.59
N HIS A 102 4.86 -9.12 2.88
CA HIS A 102 5.98 -9.87 2.31
C HIS A 102 7.28 -9.12 2.60
N CYS A 103 8.27 -9.84 3.13
CA CYS A 103 9.61 -9.29 3.36
C CYS A 103 10.36 -9.32 2.04
N ILE A 104 10.78 -8.14 1.56
CA ILE A 104 11.62 -8.03 0.37
C ILE A 104 12.98 -8.65 0.67
N ARG A 105 13.46 -9.50 -0.24
CA ARG A 105 14.65 -10.33 -0.01
C ARG A 105 15.90 -9.82 -0.70
N ASP A 106 15.73 -9.20 -1.86
CA ASP A 106 16.80 -8.70 -2.71
C ASP A 106 16.27 -7.60 -3.64
N GLU A 107 17.17 -7.04 -4.45
CA GLU A 107 16.86 -5.93 -5.37
C GLU A 107 15.88 -6.32 -6.47
N ARG A 108 15.93 -7.57 -6.95
CA ARG A 108 15.02 -8.05 -7.99
C ARG A 108 13.60 -8.17 -7.44
N ASP A 109 13.47 -8.71 -6.23
CA ASP A 109 12.21 -8.79 -5.50
C ASP A 109 11.66 -7.40 -5.18
N TYR A 110 12.53 -6.46 -4.80
CA TYR A 110 12.18 -5.05 -4.60
C TYR A 110 11.57 -4.44 -5.86
N GLN A 111 12.30 -4.50 -6.98
CA GLN A 111 11.88 -3.90 -8.25
C GLN A 111 10.56 -4.49 -8.74
N ALA A 112 10.40 -5.82 -8.67
CA ALA A 112 9.16 -6.49 -9.05
C ALA A 112 7.96 -6.00 -8.23
N HIS A 113 8.13 -5.78 -6.93
CA HIS A 113 7.06 -5.27 -6.07
C HIS A 113 6.76 -3.78 -6.27
N VAL A 114 7.75 -2.95 -6.57
CA VAL A 114 7.53 -1.53 -6.90
C VAL A 114 6.80 -1.41 -8.23
N ASP A 115 7.22 -2.16 -9.25
CA ASP A 115 6.51 -2.26 -10.54
C ASP A 115 5.06 -2.71 -10.33
N TYR A 116 4.86 -3.72 -9.48
CA TYR A 116 3.53 -4.22 -9.13
C TYR A 116 2.66 -3.13 -8.49
N VAL A 117 3.21 -2.34 -7.57
CA VAL A 117 2.50 -1.20 -6.96
C VAL A 117 2.03 -0.22 -8.04
N TYR A 118 2.88 0.11 -9.02
CA TYR A 118 2.55 1.13 -10.02
C TYR A 118 1.65 0.63 -11.14
N ILE A 119 1.77 -0.62 -11.57
CA ILE A 119 0.91 -1.17 -12.63
C ILE A 119 -0.51 -1.51 -12.15
N ASN A 120 -0.74 -1.52 -10.83
CA ASN A 120 -1.97 -2.02 -10.22
C ASN A 120 -3.26 -1.30 -10.70
N PRO A 121 -3.29 0.04 -10.90
CA PRO A 121 -4.48 0.71 -11.45
C PRO A 121 -4.85 0.24 -12.86
N VAL A 122 -3.85 -0.05 -13.70
CA VAL A 122 -4.06 -0.59 -15.06
C VAL A 122 -4.56 -2.03 -14.96
N LYS A 123 -3.95 -2.84 -14.10
CA LYS A 123 -4.40 -4.22 -13.82
C LYS A 123 -5.88 -4.28 -13.39
N HIS A 124 -6.32 -3.32 -12.58
CA HIS A 124 -7.71 -3.22 -12.12
C HIS A 124 -8.65 -2.48 -13.09
N GLY A 125 -8.16 -2.07 -14.27
CA GLY A 125 -8.97 -1.41 -15.30
C GLY A 125 -9.43 0.01 -14.93
N LEU A 126 -8.78 0.65 -13.94
CA LEU A 126 -9.15 1.99 -13.49
C LEU A 126 -8.63 3.08 -14.43
N VAL A 127 -7.50 2.83 -15.09
CA VAL A 127 -6.86 3.70 -16.09
C VAL A 127 -6.22 2.85 -17.17
N LYS A 128 -5.95 3.45 -18.34
CA LYS A 128 -5.23 2.76 -19.41
C LYS A 128 -3.72 2.91 -19.28
N ILE A 129 -3.27 4.00 -18.65
CA ILE A 129 -1.86 4.35 -18.51
C ILE A 129 -1.57 4.62 -17.03
N VAL A 130 -0.43 4.12 -16.52
CA VAL A 130 -0.03 4.24 -15.11
C VAL A 130 0.00 5.70 -14.64
N GLY A 131 0.53 6.59 -15.49
CA GLY A 131 0.62 8.03 -15.24
C GLY A 131 -0.74 8.74 -15.07
N GLU A 132 -1.86 8.14 -15.48
CA GLU A 132 -3.18 8.75 -15.31
C GLU A 132 -3.72 8.60 -13.88
N TRP A 133 -3.20 7.66 -13.08
CA TRP A 133 -3.71 7.45 -11.73
C TRP A 133 -3.07 8.43 -10.73
N PRO A 134 -3.85 9.33 -10.09
CA PRO A 134 -3.29 10.40 -9.28
C PRO A 134 -2.93 9.99 -7.84
N TYR A 135 -3.39 8.82 -7.39
CA TYR A 135 -3.29 8.39 -6.00
C TYR A 135 -2.12 7.41 -5.77
N SER A 136 -0.95 7.77 -6.29
CA SER A 136 0.27 6.96 -6.20
C SER A 136 1.51 7.79 -5.91
N SER A 137 2.60 7.13 -5.52
CA SER A 137 3.94 7.73 -5.50
C SER A 137 4.65 7.71 -6.86
N PHE A 138 4.05 7.13 -7.91
CA PHE A 138 4.64 7.06 -9.26
C PHE A 138 5.09 8.44 -9.75
N HIS A 139 4.24 9.45 -9.60
CA HIS A 139 4.54 10.83 -9.99
C HIS A 139 5.76 11.42 -9.27
N ARG A 140 5.98 11.05 -8.00
CA ARG A 140 7.19 11.46 -7.26
C ARG A 140 8.41 10.78 -7.86
N ASP A 141 8.30 9.51 -8.19
CA ASP A 141 9.42 8.71 -8.69
C ASP A 141 9.81 9.08 -10.12
N VAL A 142 8.83 9.47 -10.94
CA VAL A 142 9.07 10.08 -12.26
C VAL A 142 9.84 11.40 -12.10
N ARG A 143 9.41 12.29 -11.20
CA ARG A 143 10.13 13.56 -10.95
C ARG A 143 11.56 13.35 -10.43
N ASN A 144 11.80 12.25 -9.73
CA ASN A 144 13.11 11.89 -9.21
C ASN A 144 13.97 11.12 -10.24
N GLY A 145 13.46 10.86 -11.44
CA GLY A 145 14.18 10.13 -12.49
C GLY A 145 14.27 8.62 -12.28
N LEU A 146 13.46 8.04 -11.39
CA LEU A 146 13.45 6.60 -11.11
C LEU A 146 12.60 5.82 -12.12
N TYR A 147 11.57 6.45 -12.68
CA TYR A 147 10.69 5.87 -13.69
C TYR A 147 10.49 6.86 -14.84
N PRO A 148 10.38 6.39 -16.10
CA PRO A 148 9.94 7.23 -17.19
C PRO A 148 8.43 7.52 -17.08
N ALA A 149 7.99 8.70 -17.55
CA ALA A 149 6.59 9.13 -17.42
C ALA A 149 5.60 8.25 -18.19
N ASP A 150 6.08 7.65 -19.28
CA ASP A 150 5.37 6.71 -20.16
C ASP A 150 5.61 5.24 -19.79
N TRP A 151 6.16 4.97 -18.60
CA TRP A 151 6.39 3.61 -18.14
C TRP A 151 5.11 2.77 -18.17
N ALA A 152 5.22 1.60 -18.79
CA ALA A 152 4.20 0.57 -18.80
C ALA A 152 4.83 -0.75 -18.36
N GLY A 153 4.44 -1.24 -17.18
CA GLY A 153 4.81 -2.55 -16.69
C GLY A 153 3.97 -3.68 -17.30
N LYS A 154 4.46 -4.91 -17.21
CA LYS A 154 3.64 -6.10 -17.48
C LYS A 154 2.73 -6.36 -16.28
N VAL A 155 1.47 -6.69 -16.54
CA VAL A 155 0.57 -7.22 -15.52
C VAL A 155 0.94 -8.68 -15.27
N GLU A 156 1.90 -8.92 -14.38
CA GLU A 156 2.26 -10.28 -13.98
C GLU A 156 1.33 -10.80 -12.89
N ALA A 157 0.99 -12.10 -12.98
CA ALA A 157 0.22 -12.79 -11.96
C ALA A 157 1.11 -13.05 -10.73
N PHE A 158 1.14 -12.09 -9.82
CA PHE A 158 1.89 -12.13 -8.57
C PHE A 158 0.96 -12.33 -7.36
N GLN A 159 1.31 -13.20 -6.40
CA GLN A 159 0.51 -13.37 -5.18
C GLN A 159 0.77 -12.22 -4.22
N ALA A 160 0.01 -11.14 -4.38
CA ALA A 160 0.21 -9.89 -3.64
C ALA A 160 -0.83 -9.66 -2.55
N GLY A 161 -1.40 -10.70 -1.95
CA GLY A 161 -2.48 -10.54 -0.94
C GLY A 161 -3.76 -9.89 -1.47
N GLU A 162 -3.92 -9.79 -2.79
CA GLU A 162 -5.18 -9.40 -3.43
C GLU A 162 -6.27 -10.41 -3.11
N ARG A 163 -7.48 -9.91 -2.89
CA ARG A 163 -8.62 -10.77 -2.59
C ARG A 163 -9.20 -11.32 -3.90
N LYS A 164 -9.33 -12.65 -4.00
CA LYS A 164 -10.03 -13.29 -5.14
C LYS A 164 -11.47 -12.76 -5.22
N ALA A 165 -11.95 -12.44 -6.42
CA ALA A 165 -13.37 -12.13 -6.61
C ALA A 165 -14.18 -13.40 -6.28
N GLY A 166 -15.08 -13.32 -5.28
CA GLY A 166 -15.95 -14.44 -4.89
C GLY A 166 -15.53 -15.23 -3.64
N GLY A 167 -15.39 -14.57 -2.48
CA GLY A 167 -15.21 -15.23 -1.18
C GLY A 167 -15.64 -14.38 -0.01
#